data_AF-W0I979-F1
#
_entry.id   AF-W0I979-F1
#
_cell.length_a   1.000
_cell.length_b   1.000
_cell.length_c   1.000
_cell.angle_alpha   90.00
_cell.angle_beta   90.00
_cell.angle_gamma   90.00
#
_symmetry.space_group_name_H-M   'P 1'
#
loop_
_entity.id
_entity.type
_entity.pdbx_description
1 polymer ?
#
loop_
_entity_poly.entity_id
_entity_poly.type
_entity_poly.pdbx_seq_one_letter_code
_entity_poly.pdbx_strand_id
1 'polypeptide(L)'
;MDSKEPDIRKVTLKYALKKITRVIMKTLMAYVVISLVLITIPQAYKFIRGDKIMSEVLDQIGLNTTNPNELALRIYSWEQQNFANPYFVQPENMSLIEKLLAGYGFYHNNQGELHLFRPFNSFPVPPQWVLHSKLANCEEYAKVFVYLMNQEGVKARIVRAPGEDHSWAEYYVGNYKIIFDPSNPKNPVIVNPKQFGQLKNFSYVEAYDLANPDHKEDVSDEYIERGTLVVKVVKGNEPVSGATVEVLSTYLMERFPERYDAPRRVVANETGKEGTTQFKLGPKEYQIVGKKCSFPVCWKGESTGKVIAGSTTYAKLELGVDYVTTVILWALIIIPTGVLVVVIHKRYVYQRQQ
;
A
#
# COMPACT_ATOMS: atom_id res chain seq x y z
N MET A 1 32.65 -56.62 -24.31
CA MET A 1 31.42 -55.94 -23.84
C MET A 1 31.78 -55.23 -22.55
N ASP A 2 32.18 -53.96 -22.63
CA ASP A 2 32.45 -53.16 -21.42
C ASP A 2 31.13 -52.63 -20.88
N SER A 3 30.60 -53.27 -19.84
CA SER A 3 29.49 -52.72 -19.07
C SER A 3 30.03 -51.55 -18.24
N LYS A 4 29.76 -50.31 -18.69
CA LYS A 4 29.95 -49.13 -17.84
C LYS A 4 29.00 -49.25 -16.65
N GLU A 5 29.56 -49.56 -15.48
CA GLU A 5 28.84 -49.54 -14.22
C GLU A 5 28.29 -48.12 -13.99
N PRO A 6 26.98 -47.94 -13.80
CA PRO A 6 26.41 -46.62 -13.58
C PRO A 6 26.92 -46.07 -12.24
N ASP A 7 27.47 -44.85 -12.28
CA ASP A 7 27.94 -44.12 -11.10
C ASP A 7 26.78 -43.89 -10.11
N ILE A 8 26.69 -44.78 -9.12
CA ILE A 8 25.63 -44.83 -8.09
C ILE A 8 25.49 -43.48 -7.38
N ARG A 9 26.58 -42.72 -7.19
CA ARG A 9 26.54 -41.41 -6.53
C ARG A 9 25.72 -40.38 -7.31
N LYS A 10 25.81 -40.40 -8.64
CA LYS A 10 25.04 -39.50 -9.52
C LYS A 10 23.54 -39.82 -9.50
N VAL A 11 23.18 -41.10 -9.37
CA VAL A 11 21.78 -41.52 -9.27
C VAL A 11 21.16 -41.06 -7.94
N THR A 12 21.89 -41.25 -6.83
CA THR A 12 21.42 -40.84 -5.49
C THR A 12 21.26 -39.33 -5.35
N LEU A 13 22.20 -38.53 -5.87
CA LEU A 13 22.12 -37.06 -5.82
C LEU A 13 20.93 -36.52 -6.63
N LYS A 14 20.70 -37.06 -7.84
CA LYS A 14 19.55 -36.67 -8.67
C LYS A 14 18.22 -36.99 -7.99
N TYR A 15 18.12 -38.14 -7.32
CA TYR A 15 16.93 -38.52 -6.58
C TYR A 15 16.69 -37.61 -5.36
N ALA A 16 17.74 -37.31 -4.59
CA ALA A 16 17.66 -36.40 -3.46
C ALA A 16 17.23 -34.98 -3.89
N LEU A 17 17.86 -34.43 -4.94
CA LEU A 17 17.49 -33.14 -5.52
C LEU A 17 16.02 -33.13 -5.96
N LYS A 18 15.57 -34.15 -6.70
CA LYS A 18 14.17 -34.26 -7.14
C LYS A 18 13.18 -34.32 -5.95
N LYS A 19 13.55 -35.01 -4.87
CA LYS A 19 12.74 -35.09 -3.65
C LYS A 19 12.67 -33.73 -2.95
N ILE A 20 13.80 -33.04 -2.79
CA ILE A 20 13.89 -31.71 -2.19
C ILE A 20 13.09 -30.69 -3.02
N THR A 21 13.28 -30.65 -4.35
CA THR A 21 12.52 -29.77 -5.24
C THR A 21 11.03 -30.02 -5.13
N ARG A 22 10.58 -31.29 -5.05
CA ARG A 22 9.17 -31.61 -4.87
C ARG A 22 8.61 -31.11 -3.53
N VAL A 23 9.38 -31.20 -2.45
CA VAL A 23 8.97 -30.67 -1.13
C VAL A 23 8.86 -29.15 -1.19
N ILE A 24 9.89 -28.47 -1.70
CA ILE A 24 9.89 -27.01 -1.87
C ILE A 24 8.68 -26.55 -2.69
N MET A 25 8.41 -27.20 -3.83
CA MET A 25 7.25 -26.86 -4.67
C MET A 25 5.92 -27.05 -3.96
N LYS A 26 5.77 -28.12 -3.17
CA LYS A 26 4.55 -28.33 -2.36
C LYS A 26 4.38 -27.26 -1.29
N THR A 27 5.45 -26.90 -0.59
CA THR A 27 5.43 -25.83 0.42
C THR A 27 5.09 -24.48 -0.21
N LEU A 28 5.69 -24.16 -1.36
CA LEU A 28 5.39 -22.93 -2.09
C LEU A 28 3.93 -22.88 -2.57
N MET A 29 3.41 -23.98 -3.12
CA MET A 29 2.00 -24.07 -3.51
C MET A 29 1.06 -23.91 -2.30
N ALA A 30 1.37 -24.56 -1.17
CA ALA A 30 0.58 -24.40 0.05
C ALA A 30 0.58 -22.95 0.52
N TYR A 31 1.74 -22.28 0.51
CA TYR A 31 1.86 -20.87 0.85
C TYR A 31 1.02 -19.99 -0.08
N VAL A 32 1.09 -20.20 -1.40
CA VAL A 32 0.27 -19.46 -2.38
C VAL A 32 -1.22 -19.66 -2.13
N VAL A 33 -1.66 -20.90 -1.89
CA VAL A 33 -3.07 -21.22 -1.60
C VAL A 33 -3.52 -20.53 -0.31
N ILE A 34 -2.74 -20.61 0.76
CA ILE A 34 -3.06 -19.93 2.04
C ILE A 34 -3.15 -18.42 1.83
N SER A 35 -2.19 -17.80 1.15
CA SER A 35 -2.21 -16.37 0.87
C SER A 35 -3.44 -15.95 0.06
N LEU A 36 -3.82 -16.72 -0.96
CA LEU A 36 -5.05 -16.49 -1.73
C LEU A 36 -6.30 -16.58 -0.85
N VAL A 37 -6.36 -17.57 0.04
CA VAL A 37 -7.47 -17.70 1.01
C VAL A 37 -7.53 -16.48 1.93
N LEU A 38 -6.41 -16.06 2.51
CA LEU A 38 -6.37 -14.89 3.40
C LEU A 38 -6.80 -13.59 2.70
N ILE A 39 -6.42 -13.40 1.43
CA ILE A 39 -6.83 -12.23 0.63
C ILE A 39 -8.32 -12.26 0.30
N THR A 40 -8.88 -13.45 0.07
CA THR A 40 -10.28 -13.59 -0.36
C THR A 40 -11.28 -13.53 0.79
N ILE A 41 -10.88 -13.88 2.02
CA ILE A 41 -11.76 -13.87 3.21
C ILE A 41 -12.47 -12.51 3.41
N PRO A 42 -11.78 -11.36 3.49
CA PRO A 42 -12.45 -10.08 3.70
C PRO A 42 -13.47 -9.72 2.61
N GLN A 43 -13.15 -10.06 1.36
CA GLN A 43 -14.02 -9.79 0.20
C GLN A 43 -15.23 -10.72 0.16
N ALA A 44 -15.03 -12.00 0.44
CA ALA A 44 -16.12 -12.98 0.55
C ALA A 44 -17.07 -12.61 1.71
N TYR A 45 -16.52 -12.18 2.85
CA TYR A 45 -17.32 -11.71 3.98
C TYR A 45 -18.20 -10.52 3.60
N LYS A 46 -17.62 -9.50 2.95
CA LYS A 46 -18.40 -8.34 2.45
C LYS A 46 -19.59 -8.80 1.61
N PHE A 47 -19.40 -9.75 0.69
CA PHE A 47 -20.46 -10.22 -0.19
C PHE A 47 -21.56 -11.02 0.55
N ILE A 48 -21.19 -11.84 1.53
CA ILE A 48 -22.11 -12.76 2.21
C ILE A 48 -22.82 -12.11 3.41
N ARG A 49 -22.11 -11.26 4.15
CA ARG A 49 -22.55 -10.72 5.46
C ARG A 49 -22.51 -9.20 5.53
N GLY A 50 -22.06 -8.50 4.48
CA GLY A 50 -21.82 -7.06 4.51
C GLY A 50 -23.03 -6.23 4.93
N ASP A 51 -24.19 -6.48 4.32
CA ASP A 51 -25.42 -5.72 4.62
C ASP A 51 -25.91 -6.02 6.05
N LYS A 52 -25.78 -7.26 6.48
CA LYS A 52 -26.17 -7.69 7.83
C LYS A 52 -25.33 -7.00 8.90
N ILE A 53 -23.99 -7.06 8.80
CA ILE A 53 -23.12 -6.44 9.81
C ILE A 53 -23.29 -4.92 9.82
N MET A 54 -23.49 -4.31 8.65
CA MET A 54 -23.76 -2.88 8.56
C MET A 54 -25.05 -2.52 9.29
N SER A 55 -26.17 -3.21 9.01
CA SER A 55 -27.44 -2.97 9.70
C SER A 55 -27.31 -3.12 11.21
N GLU A 56 -26.65 -4.19 11.68
CA GLU A 56 -26.45 -4.43 13.11
C GLU A 56 -25.64 -3.31 13.80
N VAL A 57 -24.63 -2.76 13.12
CA VAL A 57 -23.82 -1.65 13.62
C VAL A 57 -24.62 -0.35 13.64
N LEU A 58 -25.35 -0.07 12.56
CA LEU A 58 -26.21 1.09 12.45
C LEU A 58 -27.32 1.08 13.54
N ASP A 59 -27.90 -0.09 13.81
CA ASP A 59 -28.86 -0.28 14.91
C ASP A 59 -28.22 0.01 16.27
N GLN A 60 -26.98 -0.42 16.51
CA GLN A 60 -26.24 -0.13 17.75
C GLN A 60 -25.91 1.36 17.93
N ILE A 61 -25.62 2.07 16.84
CA ILE A 61 -25.37 3.52 16.83
C ILE A 61 -26.66 4.31 17.12
N GLY A 62 -27.82 3.72 16.81
CA GLY A 62 -29.14 4.24 17.13
C GLY A 62 -29.54 5.41 16.22
N LEU A 63 -29.70 5.18 14.92
CA LEU A 63 -29.82 6.17 13.84
C LEU A 63 -31.03 7.13 13.81
N ASN A 64 -31.73 7.38 14.93
CA ASN A 64 -32.90 8.25 14.90
C ASN A 64 -32.56 9.76 14.84
N THR A 65 -31.42 10.14 14.24
CA THR A 65 -30.99 11.54 14.11
C THR A 65 -30.93 11.96 12.65
N THR A 66 -31.58 13.07 12.34
CA THR A 66 -31.46 13.77 11.04
C THR A 66 -30.29 14.76 11.03
N ASN A 67 -29.56 14.89 12.15
CA ASN A 67 -28.45 15.83 12.29
C ASN A 67 -27.12 15.13 11.96
N PRO A 68 -26.43 15.49 10.85
CA PRO A 68 -25.18 14.86 10.46
C PRO A 68 -24.07 14.97 11.50
N ASN A 69 -24.04 16.04 12.30
CA ASN A 69 -23.01 16.23 13.34
C ASN A 69 -23.22 15.26 14.50
N GLU A 70 -24.49 15.03 14.86
CA GLU A 70 -24.82 14.06 15.90
C GLU A 70 -24.52 12.64 15.42
N LEU A 71 -24.88 12.31 14.18
CA LEU A 71 -24.52 11.03 13.55
C LEU A 71 -23.00 10.80 13.56
N ALA A 72 -22.21 11.80 13.13
CA ALA A 72 -20.75 11.72 13.11
C ALA A 72 -20.18 11.43 14.51
N LEU A 73 -20.67 12.10 15.56
CA LEU A 73 -20.22 11.88 16.93
C LEU A 73 -20.63 10.50 17.48
N ARG A 74 -21.81 9.98 17.11
CA ARG A 74 -22.26 8.64 17.51
C ARG A 74 -21.44 7.55 16.83
N ILE A 75 -21.17 7.68 15.52
CA ILE A 75 -20.27 6.77 14.78
C ILE A 75 -18.88 6.78 15.45
N TYR A 76 -18.29 7.97 15.64
CA TYR A 76 -16.99 8.12 16.30
C TYR A 76 -16.95 7.45 17.68
N SER A 77 -17.96 7.70 18.52
CA SER A 77 -18.03 7.11 19.85
C SER A 77 -18.11 5.58 19.80
N TRP A 78 -18.90 5.03 18.88
CA TRP A 78 -19.00 3.59 18.67
C TRP A 78 -17.67 3.01 18.19
N GLU A 79 -16.99 3.63 17.22
CA GLU A 79 -15.69 3.19 16.71
C GLU A 79 -14.64 3.15 17.83
N GLN A 80 -14.52 4.21 18.63
CA GLN A 80 -13.56 4.30 19.73
C GLN A 80 -13.78 3.23 20.82
N GLN A 81 -15.03 2.82 21.03
CA GLN A 81 -15.36 1.77 22.01
C GLN A 81 -15.13 0.37 21.46
N ASN A 82 -15.37 0.17 20.16
CA ASN A 82 -15.39 -1.16 19.57
C ASN A 82 -14.07 -1.58 18.94
N PHE A 83 -13.29 -0.63 18.41
CA PHE A 83 -12.09 -0.96 17.65
C PHE A 83 -10.84 -1.07 18.52
N ALA A 84 -10.04 -2.10 18.25
CA ALA A 84 -8.68 -2.22 18.74
C ALA A 84 -7.69 -1.75 17.67
N ASN A 85 -6.59 -1.13 18.08
CA ASN A 85 -5.49 -0.80 17.17
C ASN A 85 -4.41 -1.90 17.21
N PRO A 86 -4.24 -2.69 16.12
CA PRO A 86 -3.23 -3.74 16.04
C PRO A 86 -1.80 -3.29 16.35
N TYR A 87 -1.48 -2.02 16.11
CA TYR A 87 -0.13 -1.48 16.25
C TYR A 87 0.19 -0.96 17.66
N PHE A 88 -0.77 -0.98 18.59
CA PHE A 88 -0.50 -0.67 20.00
C PHE A 88 -0.01 -1.89 20.79
N VAL A 89 -0.05 -3.09 20.19
CA VAL A 89 0.47 -4.29 20.83
C VAL A 89 1.98 -4.33 20.66
N GLN A 90 2.68 -4.17 21.78
CA GLN A 90 4.13 -4.29 21.88
C GLN A 90 4.60 -5.71 21.55
N PRO A 91 5.40 -5.92 20.48
CA PRO A 91 5.85 -7.24 20.07
C PRO A 91 6.59 -8.00 21.18
N GLU A 92 7.32 -7.31 22.06
CA GLU A 92 8.04 -7.88 23.19
C GLU A 92 7.13 -8.64 24.17
N ASN A 93 5.85 -8.26 24.27
CA ASN A 93 4.88 -8.88 25.16
C ASN A 93 4.12 -10.04 24.50
N MET A 94 4.32 -10.28 23.20
CA MET A 94 3.67 -11.38 22.47
C MET A 94 4.46 -12.69 22.62
N SER A 95 3.72 -13.81 22.77
CA SER A 95 4.27 -15.16 22.63
C SER A 95 4.78 -15.42 21.21
N LEU A 96 5.58 -16.49 21.02
CA LEU A 96 6.09 -16.86 19.70
C LEU A 96 4.97 -17.11 18.68
N ILE A 97 3.86 -17.72 19.12
CA ILE A 97 2.70 -18.01 18.27
C ILE A 97 2.00 -16.72 17.88
N GLU A 98 1.81 -15.78 18.82
CA GLU A 98 1.20 -14.48 18.53
C GLU A 98 2.07 -13.64 17.59
N LYS A 99 3.40 -13.65 17.76
CA LYS A 99 4.33 -13.01 16.81
C LYS A 99 4.18 -13.59 15.40
N LEU A 100 4.07 -14.91 15.30
CA LEU A 100 3.86 -15.58 14.02
C LEU A 100 2.52 -15.19 13.40
N LEU A 101 1.44 -15.21 14.18
CA LEU A 101 0.09 -14.81 13.75
C LEU A 101 0.03 -13.33 13.32
N ALA A 102 0.63 -12.43 14.10
CA ALA A 102 0.77 -11.02 13.76
C ALA A 102 1.56 -10.82 12.45
N GLY A 103 2.58 -11.64 12.20
CA GLY A 103 3.29 -11.68 10.92
C GLY A 103 2.41 -12.05 9.72
N TYR A 104 1.31 -12.79 9.96
CA TYR A 104 0.26 -13.06 8.96
C TYR A 104 -0.93 -12.08 9.02
N GLY A 105 -0.86 -11.05 9.88
CA GLY A 105 -1.87 -10.01 10.02
C GLY A 105 -3.03 -10.35 10.96
N PHE A 106 -2.88 -11.36 11.83
CA PHE A 106 -3.89 -11.71 12.83
C PHE A 106 -3.63 -11.02 14.17
N TYR A 107 -4.67 -10.41 14.74
CA TYR A 107 -4.59 -9.67 16.00
C TYR A 107 -5.86 -9.89 16.84
N HIS A 108 -5.75 -9.68 18.14
CA HIS A 108 -6.89 -9.69 19.05
C HIS A 108 -7.63 -8.35 19.00
N ASN A 109 -8.96 -8.39 18.96
CA ASN A 109 -9.81 -7.21 19.14
C ASN A 109 -10.03 -6.90 20.64
N ASN A 110 -10.82 -5.87 20.95
CA ASN A 110 -11.11 -5.47 22.34
C ASN A 110 -11.85 -6.56 23.15
N GLN A 111 -12.46 -7.55 22.46
CA GLN A 111 -13.13 -8.69 23.08
C GLN A 111 -12.20 -9.90 23.25
N GLY A 112 -10.92 -9.79 22.86
CA GLY A 112 -9.95 -10.89 22.92
C GLY A 112 -10.12 -11.92 21.80
N GLU A 113 -10.93 -11.63 20.77
CA GLU A 113 -11.13 -12.51 19.62
C GLU A 113 -10.04 -12.27 18.57
N LEU A 114 -9.49 -13.36 18.02
CA LEU A 114 -8.47 -13.30 16.99
C LEU A 114 -9.10 -13.08 15.60
N HIS A 115 -8.73 -11.99 14.94
CA HIS A 115 -9.21 -11.62 13.61
C HIS A 115 -8.07 -11.24 12.66
N LEU A 116 -8.28 -11.44 11.37
CA LEU A 116 -7.37 -10.93 10.33
C LEU A 116 -7.61 -9.43 10.13
N PHE A 117 -6.58 -8.59 10.25
CA PHE A 117 -6.67 -7.14 10.05
C PHE A 117 -6.46 -6.74 8.60
N ARG A 118 -5.25 -6.99 8.06
CA ARG A 118 -4.86 -6.66 6.68
C ARG A 118 -3.99 -7.78 6.10
N PRO A 119 -4.47 -8.56 5.12
CA PRO A 119 -3.60 -9.49 4.42
C PRO A 119 -2.59 -8.70 3.57
N PHE A 120 -1.31 -8.77 3.94
CA PHE A 120 -0.15 -8.39 3.11
C PHE A 120 -0.03 -6.91 2.68
N ASN A 121 -0.53 -5.93 3.46
CA ASN A 121 -0.39 -4.48 3.28
C ASN A 121 -0.76 -3.89 1.88
N SER A 122 -1.19 -4.72 0.94
CA SER A 122 -1.33 -4.38 -0.48
C SER A 122 -2.76 -4.55 -0.98
N PHE A 123 -3.61 -5.25 -0.21
CA PHE A 123 -4.99 -5.51 -0.58
C PHE A 123 -5.94 -4.61 0.21
N PRO A 124 -6.87 -3.92 -0.47
CA PRO A 124 -7.84 -3.09 0.21
C PRO A 124 -8.78 -3.95 1.06
N VAL A 125 -8.92 -3.56 2.33
CA VAL A 125 -9.87 -4.17 3.25
C VAL A 125 -11.20 -3.41 3.15
N PRO A 126 -12.33 -4.10 2.91
CA PRO A 126 -13.63 -3.45 2.82
C PRO A 126 -14.10 -2.98 4.22
N PRO A 127 -14.81 -1.85 4.33
CA PRO A 127 -15.30 -1.34 5.62
C PRO A 127 -16.11 -2.37 6.42
N GLN A 128 -16.89 -3.22 5.74
CA GLN A 128 -17.68 -4.27 6.38
C GLN A 128 -16.82 -5.31 7.11
N TRP A 129 -15.61 -5.58 6.60
CA TRP A 129 -14.66 -6.46 7.29
C TRP A 129 -14.06 -5.78 8.52
N VAL A 130 -13.82 -4.48 8.45
CA VAL A 130 -13.36 -3.68 9.61
C VAL A 130 -14.43 -3.68 10.71
N LEU A 131 -15.70 -3.46 10.33
CA LEU A 131 -16.85 -3.57 11.24
C LEU A 131 -16.93 -4.95 11.93
N HIS A 132 -16.67 -6.02 11.18
CA HIS A 132 -16.68 -7.37 11.71
C HIS A 132 -15.49 -7.69 12.61
N SER A 133 -14.27 -7.44 12.13
CA SER A 133 -13.03 -7.76 12.85
C SER A 133 -12.81 -6.86 14.06
N LYS A 134 -13.39 -5.65 14.04
CA LYS A 134 -13.19 -4.60 15.04
C LYS A 134 -11.72 -4.25 15.25
N LEU A 135 -10.93 -4.35 14.19
CA LEU A 135 -9.51 -3.98 14.16
C LEU A 135 -9.36 -2.77 13.23
N ALA A 136 -8.81 -1.66 13.72
CA ALA A 136 -8.70 -0.43 12.95
C ALA A 136 -7.45 0.40 13.29
N ASN A 137 -6.87 1.03 12.28
CA ASN A 137 -5.95 2.15 12.42
C ASN A 137 -6.47 3.34 11.61
N CYS A 138 -5.73 4.46 11.50
CA CYS A 138 -6.23 5.72 10.93
C CYS A 138 -7.05 5.58 9.63
N GLU A 139 -6.57 4.75 8.69
CA GLU A 139 -7.27 4.51 7.41
C GLU A 139 -8.55 3.68 7.57
N GLU A 140 -8.57 2.66 8.42
CA GLU A 140 -9.78 1.89 8.71
C GLU A 140 -10.85 2.72 9.40
N TYR A 141 -10.48 3.51 10.42
CA TYR A 141 -11.38 4.44 11.08
C TYR A 141 -11.99 5.39 10.05
N ALA A 142 -11.16 6.02 9.21
CA ALA A 142 -11.66 6.92 8.16
C ALA A 142 -12.60 6.21 7.16
N LYS A 143 -12.27 4.98 6.74
CA LYS A 143 -13.08 4.19 5.80
C LYS A 143 -14.42 3.79 6.37
N VAL A 144 -14.47 3.30 7.62
CA VAL A 144 -15.72 2.93 8.28
C VAL A 144 -16.58 4.15 8.52
N PHE A 145 -16.00 5.23 9.06
CA PHE A 145 -16.71 6.48 9.25
C PHE A 145 -17.35 6.99 7.96
N VAL A 146 -16.58 7.12 6.88
CA VAL A 146 -17.07 7.57 5.57
C VAL A 146 -18.11 6.62 5.00
N TYR A 147 -17.92 5.31 5.18
CA TYR A 147 -18.88 4.31 4.73
C TYR A 147 -20.23 4.49 5.42
N LEU A 148 -20.26 4.52 6.76
CA LEU A 148 -21.49 4.65 7.54
C LEU A 148 -22.19 6.00 7.30
N MET A 149 -21.44 7.10 7.23
CA MET A 149 -22.00 8.42 6.90
C MET A 149 -22.70 8.43 5.53
N ASN A 150 -22.08 7.83 4.50
CA ASN A 150 -22.67 7.75 3.17
C ASN A 150 -23.89 6.81 3.10
N GLN A 151 -23.94 5.76 3.92
CA GLN A 151 -25.13 4.89 4.01
C GLN A 151 -26.34 5.66 4.55
N GLU A 152 -26.11 6.60 5.46
CA GLU A 152 -27.14 7.50 6.01
C GLU A 152 -27.40 8.75 5.14
N GLY A 153 -26.93 8.73 3.88
CA GLY A 153 -27.15 9.82 2.93
C GLY A 153 -26.33 11.09 3.22
N VAL A 154 -25.40 11.06 4.17
CA VAL A 154 -24.47 12.17 4.41
C VAL A 154 -23.27 12.02 3.51
N LYS A 155 -23.10 12.97 2.59
CA LYS A 155 -21.91 13.04 1.73
C LYS A 155 -20.65 13.08 2.60
N ALA A 156 -19.79 12.08 2.42
CA ALA A 156 -18.49 12.01 3.08
C ALA A 156 -17.43 11.40 2.15
N ARG A 157 -16.17 11.81 2.33
CA ARG A 157 -15.03 11.33 1.55
C ARG A 157 -13.80 11.11 2.44
N ILE A 158 -12.87 10.28 1.96
CA ILE A 158 -11.63 10.00 2.66
C ILE A 158 -10.61 11.06 2.27
N VAL A 159 -9.80 11.50 3.23
CA VAL A 159 -8.64 12.35 3.01
C VAL A 159 -7.41 11.69 3.61
N ARG A 160 -6.27 11.78 2.93
CA ARG A 160 -5.03 11.18 3.42
C ARG A 160 -3.79 11.97 3.03
N ALA A 161 -2.74 11.79 3.84
CA ALA A 161 -1.39 12.25 3.57
C ALA A 161 -0.48 11.02 3.33
N PRO A 162 -0.29 10.56 2.08
CA PRO A 162 0.38 9.29 1.79
C PRO A 162 1.82 9.20 2.32
N GLY A 163 2.56 10.31 2.26
CA GLY A 163 3.94 10.39 2.75
C GLY A 163 4.08 10.28 4.26
N GLU A 164 3.02 10.64 5.00
CA GLU A 164 2.99 10.69 6.46
C GLU A 164 2.08 9.62 7.08
N ASP A 165 1.62 8.66 6.26
CA ASP A 165 0.83 7.49 6.66
C ASP A 165 -0.38 7.82 7.55
N HIS A 166 -1.03 8.95 7.27
CA HIS A 166 -2.22 9.40 8.01
C HIS A 166 -3.43 9.51 7.11
N SER A 167 -4.61 9.15 7.63
CA SER A 167 -5.89 9.22 6.93
C SER A 167 -6.98 9.69 7.89
N TRP A 168 -7.93 10.46 7.37
CA TRP A 168 -9.08 11.01 8.09
C TRP A 168 -10.25 11.16 7.12
N ALA A 169 -11.34 11.79 7.57
CA ALA A 169 -12.56 11.98 6.81
C ALA A 169 -12.92 13.46 6.64
N GLU A 170 -13.67 13.75 5.59
CA GLU A 170 -14.43 14.99 5.46
C GLU A 170 -15.90 14.62 5.24
N TYR A 171 -16.82 15.36 5.85
CA TYR A 171 -18.25 15.23 5.60
C TYR A 171 -18.92 16.60 5.44
N TYR A 172 -20.09 16.61 4.82
CA TYR A 172 -20.76 17.84 4.40
C TYR A 172 -22.11 18.03 5.10
N VAL A 173 -22.35 19.24 5.60
CA VAL A 173 -23.63 19.67 6.17
C VAL A 173 -24.12 20.87 5.36
N GLY A 174 -25.01 20.62 4.40
CA GLY A 174 -25.32 21.59 3.36
C GLY A 174 -24.07 21.93 2.54
N ASN A 175 -23.70 23.22 2.51
CA ASN A 175 -22.49 23.69 1.81
C ASN A 175 -21.26 23.75 2.72
N TYR A 176 -21.39 23.41 4.00
CA TYR A 176 -20.27 23.43 4.95
C TYR A 176 -19.54 22.09 4.93
N LYS A 177 -18.22 22.16 4.84
CA LYS A 177 -17.32 21.02 4.95
C LYS A 177 -16.78 20.93 6.37
N ILE A 178 -16.85 19.74 6.96
CA ILE A 178 -16.29 19.45 8.30
C ILE A 178 -15.18 18.43 8.14
N ILE A 179 -14.00 18.76 8.68
CA ILE A 179 -12.82 17.90 8.67
C ILE A 179 -12.81 17.11 9.98
N PHE A 180 -12.75 15.80 9.88
CA PHE A 180 -12.99 14.90 11.00
C PHE A 180 -11.98 13.74 10.99
N ASP A 181 -11.20 13.59 12.05
CA ASP A 181 -10.25 12.49 12.28
C ASP A 181 -10.85 11.48 13.27
N PRO A 182 -11.58 10.45 12.78
CA PRO A 182 -12.22 9.48 13.65
C PRO A 182 -11.22 8.63 14.46
N SER A 183 -9.94 8.65 14.09
CA SER A 183 -8.88 7.91 14.81
C SER A 183 -8.31 8.67 16.00
N ASN A 184 -8.63 9.95 16.16
CA ASN A 184 -8.12 10.77 17.25
C ASN A 184 -9.02 10.64 18.50
N PRO A 185 -8.56 9.99 19.58
CA PRO A 185 -9.40 9.69 20.75
C PRO A 185 -9.76 10.92 21.60
N LYS A 186 -9.07 12.05 21.39
CA LYS A 186 -9.25 13.27 22.21
C LYS A 186 -10.20 14.26 21.56
N ASN A 187 -9.98 14.57 20.29
CA ASN A 187 -10.78 15.53 19.55
C ASN A 187 -10.80 15.14 18.07
N PRO A 188 -11.92 14.61 17.55
CA PRO A 188 -11.99 14.22 16.16
C PRO A 188 -12.20 15.41 15.23
N VAL A 189 -12.66 16.58 15.69
CA VAL A 189 -12.91 17.73 14.80
C VAL A 189 -11.62 18.53 14.58
N ILE A 190 -11.25 18.72 13.32
CA ILE A 190 -10.09 19.54 12.93
C ILE A 190 -10.59 20.94 12.54
N VAL A 191 -10.38 21.91 13.44
CA VAL A 191 -10.82 23.30 13.25
C VAL A 191 -9.85 24.12 12.41
N ASN A 192 -8.54 23.82 12.51
CA ASN A 192 -7.49 24.51 11.75
C ASN A 192 -6.69 23.50 10.91
N PRO A 193 -7.09 23.26 9.64
CA PRO A 193 -6.43 22.26 8.79
C PRO A 193 -4.96 22.59 8.50
N LYS A 194 -4.62 23.88 8.37
CA LYS A 194 -3.24 24.34 8.17
C LYS A 194 -2.35 23.99 9.37
N GLN A 195 -2.81 24.29 10.58
CA GLN A 195 -2.08 23.91 11.80
C GLN A 195 -1.98 22.39 11.94
N PHE A 196 -3.05 21.65 11.63
CA PHE A 196 -3.03 20.18 11.64
C PHE A 196 -1.97 19.61 10.68
N GLY A 197 -1.91 20.11 9.45
CA GLY A 197 -0.92 19.70 8.46
C GLY A 197 0.51 20.11 8.84
N GLN A 198 0.71 21.28 9.42
CA GLN A 198 2.00 21.73 9.94
C GLN A 198 2.52 20.84 11.08
N LEU A 199 1.68 20.54 12.07
CA LEU A 199 2.06 19.70 13.22
C LEU A 199 2.44 18.27 12.81
N LYS A 200 1.83 17.76 11.75
CA LYS A 200 2.12 16.43 11.18
C LYS A 200 3.15 16.47 10.05
N ASN A 201 3.63 17.65 9.69
CA ASN A 201 4.58 17.88 8.60
C ASN A 201 4.12 17.23 7.29
N PHE A 202 2.89 17.50 6.83
CA PHE A 202 2.37 16.85 5.61
C PHE A 202 3.11 17.30 4.34
N SER A 203 3.33 16.35 3.43
CA SER A 203 3.98 16.58 2.14
C SER A 203 2.98 16.90 1.03
N TYR A 204 1.88 16.16 1.02
CA TYR A 204 0.84 16.18 -0.01
C TYR A 204 -0.42 15.57 0.60
N VAL A 205 -1.57 16.13 0.32
CA VAL A 205 -2.86 15.67 0.83
C VAL A 205 -3.81 15.45 -0.34
N GLU A 206 -4.40 14.26 -0.38
CA GLU A 206 -5.38 13.89 -1.38
C GLU A 206 -6.70 13.44 -0.75
N ALA A 207 -7.80 13.73 -1.42
CA ALA A 207 -9.13 13.27 -1.07
C ALA A 207 -9.68 12.34 -2.17
N TYR A 208 -10.52 11.38 -1.79
CA TYR A 208 -11.21 10.51 -2.74
C TYR A 208 -12.53 9.96 -2.18
N ASP A 209 -13.48 9.70 -3.07
CA ASP A 209 -14.72 9.00 -2.72
C ASP A 209 -14.48 7.50 -2.58
N LEU A 210 -15.06 6.87 -1.56
CA LEU A 210 -14.87 5.45 -1.30
C LEU A 210 -15.35 4.56 -2.49
N ALA A 211 -16.32 5.05 -3.27
CA ALA A 211 -16.80 4.39 -4.48
C ALA A 211 -15.82 4.48 -5.67
N ASN A 212 -14.94 5.49 -5.68
CA ASN A 212 -14.00 5.78 -6.78
C ASN A 212 -12.59 6.08 -6.23
N PRO A 213 -11.92 5.11 -5.59
CA PRO A 213 -10.63 5.34 -4.90
C PRO A 213 -9.47 5.74 -5.82
N ASP A 214 -9.60 5.50 -7.13
CA ASP A 214 -8.62 5.91 -8.13
C ASP A 214 -8.77 7.37 -8.56
N HIS A 215 -9.93 7.99 -8.32
CA HIS A 215 -10.17 9.41 -8.60
C HIS A 215 -9.81 10.25 -7.38
N LYS A 216 -8.54 10.67 -7.35
CA LYS A 216 -7.96 11.45 -6.25
C LYS A 216 -7.92 12.92 -6.60
N GLU A 217 -8.36 13.75 -5.67
CA GLU A 217 -8.29 15.20 -5.73
C GLU A 217 -7.14 15.70 -4.86
N ASP A 218 -6.29 16.59 -5.39
CA ASP A 218 -5.28 17.29 -4.60
C ASP A 218 -5.94 18.39 -3.75
N VAL A 219 -6.00 18.16 -2.44
CA VAL A 219 -6.57 19.12 -1.46
C VAL A 219 -5.47 19.74 -0.58
N SER A 220 -4.21 19.65 -1.00
CA SER A 220 -3.06 20.04 -0.17
C SER A 220 -3.07 21.50 0.24
N ASP A 221 -3.57 22.41 -0.61
CA ASP A 221 -3.61 23.85 -0.31
C ASP A 221 -4.50 24.19 0.89
N GLU A 222 -5.38 23.28 1.30
CA GLU A 222 -6.20 23.45 2.51
C GLU A 222 -5.41 23.13 3.79
N TYR A 223 -4.42 22.25 3.70
CA TYR A 223 -3.73 21.67 4.86
C TYR A 223 -2.29 22.16 5.04
N ILE A 224 -1.64 22.59 3.97
CA ILE A 224 -0.21 22.96 4.02
C ILE A 224 0.10 24.13 3.10
N GLU A 225 1.12 24.90 3.47
CA GLU A 225 1.79 25.81 2.53
C GLU A 225 2.67 24.98 1.60
N ARG A 226 2.80 25.39 0.33
CA ARG A 226 3.49 24.58 -0.69
C ARG A 226 4.54 25.35 -1.46
N GLY A 227 5.59 24.64 -1.85
CA GLY A 227 6.52 25.05 -2.90
C GLY A 227 6.35 24.18 -4.15
N THR A 228 7.04 24.53 -5.22
CA THR A 228 7.09 23.75 -6.46
C THR A 228 8.44 23.06 -6.58
N LEU A 229 8.45 21.75 -6.78
CA LEU A 229 9.63 20.97 -7.13
C LEU A 229 9.58 20.64 -8.62
N VAL A 230 10.53 21.15 -9.40
CA VAL A 230 10.70 20.80 -10.81
C VAL A 230 11.86 19.82 -10.93
N VAL A 231 11.56 18.61 -11.41
CA VAL A 231 12.56 17.55 -11.60
C VAL A 231 12.88 17.44 -13.08
N LYS A 232 14.16 17.63 -13.46
CA LYS A 232 14.67 17.36 -14.79
C LYS A 232 15.41 16.03 -14.81
N VAL A 233 14.84 15.06 -15.52
CA VAL A 233 15.41 13.73 -15.70
C VAL A 233 16.28 13.71 -16.95
N VAL A 234 17.52 13.27 -16.78
CA VAL A 234 18.48 13.16 -17.88
C VAL A 234 19.17 11.79 -17.92
N LYS A 235 19.72 11.46 -19.09
CA LYS A 235 20.63 10.34 -19.30
C LYS A 235 21.77 10.82 -20.19
N GLY A 236 23.01 10.84 -19.68
CA GLY A 236 24.14 11.40 -20.43
C GLY A 236 23.90 12.87 -20.85
N ASN A 237 23.29 13.66 -19.96
CA ASN A 237 22.83 15.04 -20.19
C ASN A 237 21.69 15.24 -21.20
N GLU A 238 21.17 14.20 -21.85
CA GLU A 238 19.98 14.29 -22.69
C GLU A 238 18.69 14.16 -21.86
N PRO A 239 17.64 14.95 -22.13
CA PRO A 239 16.37 14.85 -21.42
C PRO A 239 15.68 13.51 -21.70
N VAL A 240 15.05 12.93 -20.67
CA VAL A 240 14.35 11.65 -20.79
C VAL A 240 12.84 11.86 -20.59
N SER A 241 12.08 11.77 -21.68
CA SER A 241 10.61 11.85 -21.66
C SER A 241 9.98 10.53 -21.20
N GLY A 242 8.76 10.58 -20.64
CA GLY A 242 8.02 9.40 -20.18
C GLY A 242 8.81 8.56 -19.16
N ALA A 243 9.62 9.19 -18.32
CA ALA A 243 10.20 8.58 -17.14
C ALA A 243 9.26 8.82 -15.97
N THR A 244 8.99 7.77 -15.17
CA THR A 244 8.21 7.90 -13.94
C THR A 244 9.11 8.45 -12.85
N VAL A 245 8.73 9.59 -12.27
CA VAL A 245 9.42 10.22 -11.13
C VAL A 245 8.54 10.07 -9.91
N GLU A 246 9.07 9.42 -8.88
CA GLU A 246 8.44 9.22 -7.58
C GLU A 246 9.11 10.13 -6.55
N VAL A 247 8.29 10.87 -5.80
CA VAL A 247 8.76 11.67 -4.66
C VAL A 247 8.48 10.89 -3.38
N LEU A 248 9.49 10.72 -2.54
CA LEU A 248 9.44 9.94 -1.30
C LEU A 248 9.77 10.85 -0.10
N SER A 249 9.05 10.65 1.01
CA SER A 249 9.31 11.34 2.27
C SER A 249 10.08 10.43 3.24
N THR A 250 11.14 10.95 3.84
CA THR A 250 11.93 10.31 4.90
C THR A 250 11.37 10.61 6.31
N TYR A 251 10.37 11.48 6.42
CA TYR A 251 9.88 11.99 7.71
C TYR A 251 9.52 10.89 8.71
N LEU A 252 8.81 9.85 8.27
CA LEU A 252 8.43 8.74 9.15
C LEU A 252 9.61 7.84 9.54
N MET A 253 10.62 7.69 8.67
CA MET A 253 11.86 6.99 9.02
C MET A 253 12.63 7.75 10.08
N GLU A 254 12.73 9.08 9.95
CA GLU A 254 13.42 9.94 10.90
C GLU A 254 12.70 9.97 12.26
N ARG A 255 11.37 10.03 12.25
CA ARG A 255 10.54 10.11 13.46
C ARG A 255 10.35 8.76 14.16
N PHE A 256 10.23 7.68 13.41
CA PHE A 256 9.91 6.34 13.90
C PHE A 256 10.74 5.24 13.19
N PRO A 257 12.08 5.26 13.34
CA PRO A 257 13.00 4.39 12.58
C PRO A 257 12.78 2.90 12.81
N GLU A 258 12.25 2.50 13.97
CA GLU A 258 11.94 1.10 14.28
C GLU A 258 10.74 0.56 13.51
N ARG A 259 9.85 1.44 13.05
CA ARG A 259 8.62 1.10 12.33
C ARG A 259 8.74 1.28 10.82
N TYR A 260 9.56 2.24 10.38
CA TYR A 260 9.72 2.57 8.97
C TYR A 260 11.19 2.45 8.57
N ASP A 261 11.50 1.38 7.83
CA ASP A 261 12.82 1.06 7.29
C ASP A 261 13.08 1.69 5.90
N ALA A 262 12.02 2.20 5.27
CA ALA A 262 12.07 2.77 3.93
C ALA A 262 11.19 4.04 3.83
N PRO A 263 11.54 4.97 2.93
CA PRO A 263 10.83 6.22 2.76
C PRO A 263 9.47 5.97 2.09
N ARG A 264 8.48 6.81 2.41
CA ARG A 264 7.10 6.63 1.97
C ARG A 264 6.83 7.41 0.70
N ARG A 265 6.17 6.76 -0.26
CA ARG A 265 5.75 7.39 -1.52
C ARG A 265 4.73 8.49 -1.24
N VAL A 266 5.03 9.69 -1.70
CA VAL A 266 4.17 10.88 -1.59
C VAL A 266 3.28 10.97 -2.83
N VAL A 267 3.91 11.11 -4.00
CA VAL A 267 3.26 11.30 -5.30
C VAL A 267 4.20 10.82 -6.39
N ALA A 268 3.66 10.51 -7.57
CA ALA A 268 4.47 10.27 -8.76
C ALA A 268 3.85 10.93 -9.98
N ASN A 269 4.70 11.28 -10.95
CA ASN A 269 4.28 11.82 -12.23
C ASN A 269 5.27 11.38 -13.32
N GLU A 270 4.84 11.46 -14.58
CA GLU A 270 5.71 11.20 -15.71
C GLU A 270 6.35 12.48 -16.24
N THR A 271 7.54 12.35 -16.82
CA THR A 271 8.20 13.48 -17.50
C THR A 271 7.59 13.76 -18.86
N GLY A 272 7.47 15.04 -19.20
CA GLY A 272 7.10 15.50 -20.54
C GLY A 272 8.25 15.35 -21.55
N LYS A 273 8.06 15.93 -22.75
CA LYS A 273 9.05 15.87 -23.84
C LYS A 273 10.42 16.43 -23.47
N GLU A 274 10.46 17.49 -22.65
CA GLU A 274 11.68 18.13 -22.16
C GLU A 274 12.37 17.36 -21.02
N GLY A 275 11.88 16.17 -20.67
CA GLY A 275 12.37 15.38 -19.56
C GLY A 275 12.07 15.99 -18.19
N THR A 276 11.12 16.93 -18.11
CA THR A 276 10.74 17.61 -16.87
C THR A 276 9.39 17.14 -16.36
N THR A 277 9.23 17.16 -15.03
CA THR A 277 7.94 17.03 -14.36
C THR A 277 7.94 17.91 -13.11
N GLN A 278 6.76 18.24 -12.60
CA GLN A 278 6.60 19.18 -11.49
C GLN A 278 5.67 18.64 -10.41
N PHE A 279 5.96 19.01 -9.17
CA PHE A 279 5.19 18.63 -7.98
C PHE A 279 4.96 19.86 -7.10
N LYS A 280 3.74 20.02 -6.56
CA LYS A 280 3.45 21.02 -5.52
C LYS A 280 3.39 20.32 -4.17
N LEU A 281 4.34 20.64 -3.29
CA LEU A 281 4.62 19.86 -2.08
C LEU A 281 4.83 20.77 -0.87
N GLY A 282 4.61 20.22 0.32
CA GLY A 282 4.95 20.85 1.60
C GLY A 282 6.46 21.10 1.74
N PRO A 283 6.87 22.06 2.59
CA PRO A 283 8.27 22.40 2.75
C PRO A 283 9.04 21.32 3.52
N LYS A 284 9.91 20.58 2.83
CA LYS A 284 10.89 19.64 3.42
C LYS A 284 11.89 19.17 2.37
N GLU A 285 12.86 18.37 2.79
CA GLU A 285 13.70 17.60 1.87
C GLU A 285 13.01 16.29 1.48
N TYR A 286 13.11 15.95 0.20
CA TYR A 286 12.54 14.74 -0.39
C TYR A 286 13.61 13.92 -1.08
N GLN A 287 13.45 12.59 -1.04
CA GLN A 287 14.14 11.70 -1.96
C GLN A 287 13.33 11.58 -3.25
N ILE A 288 14.02 11.63 -4.38
CA ILE A 288 13.42 11.61 -5.71
C ILE A 288 13.98 10.39 -6.43
N VAL A 289 13.10 9.51 -6.91
CA VAL A 289 13.48 8.30 -7.63
C VAL A 289 12.87 8.36 -9.04
N GLY A 290 13.72 8.27 -10.06
CA GLY A 290 13.32 8.24 -11.46
C GLY A 290 13.52 6.85 -12.03
N LYS A 291 12.55 6.36 -12.80
CA LYS A 291 12.61 5.05 -13.47
C LYS A 291 12.11 5.17 -14.91
N LYS A 292 12.76 4.46 -15.83
CA LYS A 292 12.26 4.25 -17.19
C LYS A 292 12.70 2.87 -17.66
N CYS A 293 11.81 2.11 -18.29
CA CYS A 293 12.16 0.83 -18.88
C CYS A 293 11.87 0.86 -20.38
N SER A 294 12.85 0.44 -21.18
CA SER A 294 12.67 0.10 -22.59
C SER A 294 13.16 -1.33 -22.76
N PHE A 295 12.20 -2.25 -22.87
CA PHE A 295 12.47 -3.69 -22.87
C PHE A 295 13.68 -4.06 -23.74
N PRO A 296 14.67 -4.81 -23.20
CA PRO A 296 14.73 -5.43 -21.87
C PRO A 296 15.49 -4.61 -20.80
N VAL A 297 15.87 -3.36 -21.10
CA VAL A 297 16.72 -2.53 -20.24
C VAL A 297 15.87 -1.58 -19.40
N CYS A 298 16.14 -1.55 -18.09
CA CYS A 298 15.60 -0.55 -17.19
C CYS A 298 16.69 0.41 -16.73
N TRP A 299 16.30 1.66 -16.52
CA TRP A 299 17.13 2.70 -15.95
C TRP A 299 16.51 3.23 -14.67
N LYS A 300 17.36 3.51 -13.68
CA LYS A 300 16.99 4.06 -12.38
C LYS A 300 17.98 5.16 -11.99
N GLY A 301 17.48 6.19 -11.34
CA GLY A 301 18.28 7.26 -10.75
C GLY A 301 17.66 7.73 -9.45
N GLU A 302 18.48 8.24 -8.55
CA GLU A 302 18.06 8.82 -7.28
C GLU A 302 18.70 10.20 -7.11
N SER A 303 17.97 11.13 -6.48
CA SER A 303 18.42 12.49 -6.18
C SER A 303 17.65 13.00 -4.96
N THR A 304 17.99 14.19 -4.47
CA THR A 304 17.22 14.86 -3.41
C THR A 304 16.77 16.25 -3.87
N GLY A 305 15.72 16.77 -3.21
CA GLY A 305 15.22 18.11 -3.47
C GLY A 305 14.60 18.72 -2.22
N LYS A 306 15.08 19.90 -1.83
CA LYS A 306 14.53 20.66 -0.71
C LYS A 306 13.48 21.66 -1.18
N VAL A 307 12.22 21.40 -0.84
CA VAL A 307 11.10 22.28 -1.16
C VAL A 307 10.97 23.34 -0.07
N ILE A 308 10.78 24.59 -0.50
CA ILE A 308 10.54 25.74 0.38
C ILE A 308 9.19 26.35 -0.03
N ALA A 309 8.33 26.62 0.94
CA ALA A 309 7.00 27.20 0.69
C ALA A 309 7.09 28.52 -0.10
N GLY A 310 6.21 28.70 -1.09
CA GLY A 310 6.15 29.89 -1.93
C GLY A 310 7.26 30.00 -2.98
N SER A 311 8.16 29.02 -3.10
CA SER A 311 9.29 29.07 -4.04
C SER A 311 9.31 27.87 -5.00
N THR A 312 10.14 27.97 -6.04
CA THR A 312 10.38 26.86 -6.97
C THR A 312 11.81 26.33 -6.80
N THR A 313 11.92 25.04 -6.51
CA THR A 313 13.18 24.31 -6.41
C THR A 313 13.37 23.46 -7.66
N TYR A 314 14.59 23.43 -8.20
CA TYR A 314 14.96 22.59 -9.33
C TYR A 314 15.86 21.45 -8.85
N ALA A 315 15.55 20.21 -9.27
CA ALA A 315 16.37 19.04 -9.03
C ALA A 315 16.74 18.37 -10.35
N LYS A 316 18.01 17.96 -10.49
CA LYS A 316 18.48 17.14 -11.61
C LYS A 316 18.50 15.68 -11.15
N LEU A 317 17.93 14.79 -11.97
CA LEU A 317 17.94 13.35 -11.73
C LEU A 317 18.59 12.66 -12.92
N GLU A 318 19.68 11.95 -12.68
CA GLU A 318 20.42 11.23 -13.73
C GLU A 318 20.11 9.73 -13.69
N LEU A 319 19.70 9.19 -14.83
CA LEU A 319 19.36 7.78 -14.97
C LEU A 319 20.58 6.94 -15.36
N GLY A 320 20.91 5.96 -14.52
CA GLY A 320 21.86 4.88 -14.80
C GLY A 320 21.14 3.57 -15.15
N VAL A 321 21.85 2.57 -15.67
CA VAL A 321 21.28 1.24 -15.92
C VAL A 321 20.95 0.58 -14.58
N ASP A 322 19.71 0.13 -14.43
CA ASP A 322 19.30 -0.73 -13.32
C ASP A 322 19.66 -2.18 -13.67
N TYR A 323 20.90 -2.56 -13.37
CA TYR A 323 21.41 -3.90 -13.67
C TYR A 323 20.60 -5.00 -13.00
N VAL A 324 20.09 -4.77 -11.79
CA VAL A 324 19.33 -5.79 -11.04
C VAL A 324 18.02 -6.08 -11.78
N THR A 325 17.22 -5.05 -12.03
CA THR A 325 15.94 -5.22 -12.74
C THR A 325 16.16 -5.74 -14.16
N THR A 326 17.19 -5.24 -14.85
CA THR A 326 17.55 -5.68 -16.20
C THR A 326 17.95 -7.16 -16.23
N VAL A 327 18.79 -7.63 -15.30
CA VAL A 327 19.19 -9.04 -15.20
C VAL A 327 18.00 -9.94 -14.88
N ILE A 328 17.09 -9.52 -14.00
CA ILE A 328 15.87 -10.27 -13.71
C ILE A 328 15.00 -10.39 -14.96
N LEU A 329 14.78 -9.31 -15.70
CA LEU A 329 14.02 -9.34 -16.96
C LEU A 329 14.67 -10.27 -17.98
N TRP A 330 15.99 -10.22 -18.13
CA TRP A 330 16.73 -11.15 -18.99
C TRP A 330 16.58 -12.61 -18.55
N ALA A 331 16.68 -12.89 -17.26
CA ALA A 331 16.48 -14.25 -16.73
C ALA A 331 15.07 -14.77 -17.02
N LEU A 332 14.06 -13.92 -16.87
CA LEU A 332 12.66 -14.24 -17.18
C LEU A 332 12.41 -14.50 -18.67
N ILE A 333 13.24 -13.99 -19.57
CA ILE A 333 13.14 -14.24 -21.02
C ILE A 333 13.94 -15.48 -21.42
N ILE A 334 15.19 -15.57 -20.98
CA ILE A 334 16.15 -16.61 -21.40
C ILE A 334 15.75 -17.97 -20.84
N ILE A 335 15.28 -18.05 -19.60
CA ILE A 335 14.94 -19.34 -18.99
C ILE A 335 13.75 -20.01 -19.71
N PRO A 336 12.60 -19.36 -19.92
CA PRO A 336 11.48 -19.97 -20.63
C PRO A 336 11.78 -20.28 -22.09
N THR A 337 12.50 -19.40 -22.80
CA THR A 337 12.88 -19.65 -24.19
C THR A 337 13.86 -20.83 -24.29
N GLY A 338 14.85 -20.92 -23.40
CA GLY A 338 15.74 -22.07 -23.29
C GLY A 338 14.99 -23.38 -23.01
N VAL A 339 14.05 -23.37 -22.07
CA VAL A 339 13.19 -24.55 -21.78
C VAL A 339 12.35 -24.93 -22.99
N LEU A 340 11.73 -23.96 -23.66
CA LEU A 340 10.91 -24.19 -24.85
C LEU A 340 11.74 -24.79 -25.99
N VAL A 341 12.94 -24.27 -26.24
CA VAL A 341 13.87 -24.80 -27.25
C VAL A 341 14.25 -26.25 -26.92
N VAL A 342 14.55 -26.55 -25.65
CA VAL A 342 14.84 -27.93 -25.21
C VAL A 342 13.63 -28.85 -25.39
N VAL A 343 12.42 -28.39 -25.10
CA VAL A 343 11.19 -29.17 -25.28
C VAL A 343 10.91 -29.43 -26.77
N ILE A 344 11.01 -28.40 -27.61
CA ILE A 344 10.85 -28.52 -29.06
C ILE A 344 11.90 -29.47 -29.64
N HIS A 345 13.16 -29.32 -29.24
CA HIS A 345 14.25 -30.19 -29.69
C HIS A 345 14.02 -31.65 -29.28
N LYS A 346 13.62 -31.91 -28.03
CA LYS A 346 13.26 -33.27 -27.57
C LYS A 346 12.11 -33.87 -28.38
N ARG A 347 11.08 -33.08 -28.68
CA ARG A 347 9.94 -33.52 -29.50
C ARG A 347 10.37 -33.84 -30.93
N TYR A 348 11.21 -32.99 -31.52
CA TYR A 348 11.74 -33.18 -32.87
C TYR A 348 12.62 -34.44 -32.98
N VAL A 349 13.54 -34.64 -32.02
CA VAL A 349 14.40 -35.85 -31.97
C VAL A 349 13.55 -37.11 -31.82
N TYR A 350 12.52 -37.08 -30.96
CA TYR A 350 11.60 -38.21 -30.78
C TYR A 350 10.83 -38.55 -32.06
N GLN A 351 10.34 -37.55 -32.79
CA GLN A 351 9.63 -37.75 -34.07
C GLN A 351 10.50 -38.34 -35.17
N ARG A 352 11.82 -38.11 -35.16
CA ARG A 352 12.76 -38.64 -36.16
C ARG A 352 13.17 -40.09 -35.90
N GLN A 353 12.92 -40.60 -34.69
CA GLN A 353 13.23 -41.97 -34.28
C GLN A 353 12.05 -42.93 -34.47
N GLN A 354 10.86 -42.39 -34.78
CA GLN A 354 9.70 -43.13 -35.28
C GLN A 354 9.75 -43.12 -36.80
#